data_AF-X1A4K0-F1
#
_entry.id   AF-X1A4K0-F1
#
_cell.length_a   1.000
_cell.length_b   1.000
_cell.length_c   1.000
_cell.angle_alpha   90.00
_cell.angle_beta   90.00
_cell.angle_gamma   90.00
#
_symmetry.space_group_name_H-M   'P 1'
#
loop_
_entity.id
_entity.type
_entity.pdbx_description
1 polymer ?
#
loop_
_entity_poly.entity_id
_entity_poly.type
_entity_poly.pdbx_seq_one_letter_code
_entity_poly.pdbx_strand_id
1 'polypeptide(L)'
;HFAKDLTDKERATFETGIKLGALYHILCGIPINANENVIKSIENGIEQAISCQPYVKSVKINLRREDLKGIKENEFDYDEISGKTIEADLVVQFRKVEVKAKIEWIK
;
A
#
# COMPACT_ATOMS: atom_id res chain seq x y z
N HIS A 1 -2.34 16.13 21.81
CA HIS A 1 -3.04 15.46 20.70
C HIS A 1 -3.44 14.01 20.99
N PHE A 2 -2.77 13.25 21.88
CA PHE A 2 -3.24 11.92 22.32
C PHE A 2 -3.53 11.91 23.82
N ALA A 3 -4.41 11.01 24.26
CA ALA A 3 -4.71 10.79 25.67
C ALA A 3 -3.47 10.30 26.44
N LYS A 4 -3.38 10.62 27.74
CA LYS A 4 -2.18 10.33 28.56
C LYS A 4 -2.01 8.84 28.86
N ASP A 5 -3.10 8.10 28.86
CA ASP A 5 -3.21 6.67 29.13
C ASP A 5 -3.10 5.80 27.87
N LEU A 6 -3.01 6.41 26.68
CA LEU A 6 -2.78 5.70 25.43
C LEU A 6 -1.42 5.00 25.46
N THR A 7 -1.43 3.69 25.33
CA THR A 7 -0.22 2.89 25.29
C THR A 7 0.53 3.06 23.97
N ASP A 8 1.84 2.83 23.99
CA ASP A 8 2.67 2.82 22.77
C ASP A 8 2.13 1.81 21.74
N LYS A 9 1.53 0.70 22.18
CA LYS A 9 0.93 -0.32 21.31
C LYS A 9 -0.31 0.20 20.61
N GLU A 10 -1.24 0.79 21.34
CA GLU A 10 -2.45 1.38 20.75
C GLU A 10 -2.10 2.48 19.76
N ARG A 11 -1.12 3.32 20.09
CA ARG A 11 -0.65 4.34 19.15
C ARG A 11 0.00 3.74 17.90
N ALA A 12 0.87 2.74 18.03
CA ALA A 12 1.48 2.06 16.89
C ALA A 12 0.42 1.42 15.97
N THR A 13 -0.59 0.77 16.55
CA THR A 13 -1.71 0.17 15.80
C THR A 13 -2.57 1.23 15.12
N PHE A 14 -2.88 2.33 15.80
CA PHE A 14 -3.64 3.45 15.23
C PHE A 14 -2.92 4.06 14.02
N GLU A 15 -1.63 4.36 14.17
CA GLU A 15 -0.80 4.88 13.08
C GLU A 15 -0.77 3.89 11.91
N THR A 16 -0.63 2.60 12.18
CA THR A 16 -0.68 1.54 11.15
C THR A 16 -1.97 1.61 10.34
N GLY A 17 -3.13 1.76 10.99
CA GLY A 17 -4.42 1.89 10.32
C GLY A 17 -4.50 3.09 9.37
N ILE A 18 -3.96 4.25 9.77
CA ILE A 18 -3.87 5.44 8.92
C ILE A 18 -3.06 5.14 7.65
N LYS A 19 -1.91 4.47 7.78
CA LYS A 19 -1.02 4.18 6.66
C LYS A 19 -1.64 3.18 5.69
N LEU A 20 -2.27 2.13 6.19
CA LEU A 20 -2.97 1.15 5.35
C LEU A 20 -4.11 1.82 4.56
N GLY A 21 -4.91 2.65 5.23
CA GLY A 21 -5.99 3.39 4.56
C GLY A 21 -5.46 4.33 3.48
N ALA A 22 -4.42 5.12 3.80
CA ALA A 22 -3.79 6.01 2.82
C ALA A 22 -3.23 5.23 1.62
N LEU A 23 -2.48 4.15 1.85
CA LEU A 23 -1.92 3.30 0.80
C LEU A 23 -3.02 2.76 -0.12
N TYR A 24 -4.07 2.18 0.46
CA TYR A 24 -5.17 1.60 -0.29
C TYR A 24 -5.87 2.63 -1.17
N HIS A 25 -6.20 3.80 -0.61
CA HIS A 25 -6.94 4.84 -1.31
C HIS A 25 -6.10 5.60 -2.34
N ILE A 26 -4.78 5.72 -2.16
CA ILE A 26 -3.88 6.30 -3.16
C ILE A 26 -3.78 5.38 -4.38
N LEU A 27 -3.71 4.06 -4.16
CA LEU A 27 -3.54 3.08 -5.24
C LEU A 27 -4.82 2.82 -6.02
N CYS A 28 -5.96 2.67 -5.33
CA CYS A 28 -7.21 2.27 -5.99
C CYS A 28 -7.64 3.29 -7.05
N GLY A 29 -7.94 2.80 -8.26
CA GLY A 29 -8.36 3.61 -9.40
C GLY A 29 -7.22 4.17 -10.25
N ILE A 30 -5.95 3.89 -9.92
CA ILE A 30 -4.84 4.25 -10.83
C ILE A 30 -4.95 3.41 -12.11
N PRO A 31 -4.94 4.04 -13.31
CA PRO A 31 -4.89 3.32 -14.57
C PRO A 31 -3.53 2.64 -14.75
N ILE A 32 -3.55 1.39 -15.17
CA ILE A 32 -2.36 0.55 -15.29
C ILE A 32 -2.52 -0.44 -16.45
N ASN A 33 -1.40 -1.01 -16.91
CA ASN A 33 -1.40 -2.12 -17.84
C ASN A 33 -0.34 -3.14 -17.41
N ALA A 34 -0.26 -4.28 -18.11
CA ALA A 34 0.68 -5.34 -17.79
C ALA A 34 2.17 -5.02 -18.09
N ASN A 35 2.52 -3.76 -18.41
CA ASN A 35 3.92 -3.37 -18.61
C ASN A 35 4.67 -3.33 -17.28
N GLU A 36 5.66 -4.22 -17.15
CA GLU A 36 6.42 -4.39 -15.91
C GLU A 36 7.15 -3.13 -15.44
N ASN A 37 7.63 -2.28 -16.35
CA ASN A 37 8.31 -1.03 -15.97
C ASN A 37 7.32 -0.02 -15.38
N VAL A 38 6.09 0.03 -15.91
CA VAL A 38 5.02 0.89 -15.37
C VAL A 38 4.60 0.41 -13.99
N ILE A 39 4.36 -0.89 -13.84
CA ILE A 39 3.99 -1.50 -12.56
C ILE A 39 5.05 -1.20 -11.49
N LYS A 40 6.33 -1.49 -11.78
CA LYS A 40 7.44 -1.20 -10.86
C LYS A 40 7.57 0.28 -10.53
N SER A 41 7.33 1.17 -11.49
CA SER A 41 7.37 2.61 -11.26
C SER A 41 6.29 3.05 -10.27
N ILE A 42 5.09 2.50 -10.37
CA ILE A 42 3.98 2.80 -9.45
C ILE A 42 4.29 2.22 -8.07
N GLU A 43 4.68 0.95 -7.98
CA GLU A 43 5.06 0.29 -6.71
C GLU A 43 6.10 1.11 -5.96
N ASN A 44 7.23 1.39 -6.61
CA ASN A 44 8.33 2.13 -6.00
C ASN A 44 7.92 3.57 -5.65
N GLY A 45 7.19 4.25 -6.54
CA GLY A 45 6.76 5.63 -6.31
C GLY A 45 5.84 5.75 -5.10
N ILE A 46 4.87 4.85 -4.97
CA ILE A 46 3.94 4.84 -3.84
C ILE A 46 4.63 4.34 -2.57
N GLU A 47 5.54 3.36 -2.63
CA GLU A 47 6.38 2.98 -1.49
C GLU A 47 7.15 4.18 -0.92
N GLN A 48 7.79 4.99 -1.78
CA GLN A 48 8.49 6.21 -1.36
C GLN A 48 7.53 7.28 -0.82
N ALA A 49 6.33 7.41 -1.37
CA ALA A 49 5.33 8.35 -0.84
C ALA A 49 4.84 7.94 0.54
N ILE A 50 4.57 6.64 0.76
CA ILE A 50 4.13 6.11 2.06
C ILE A 50 5.26 6.15 3.10
N SER A 51 6.52 5.92 2.71
CA SER A 51 7.67 5.97 3.62
C SER A 51 7.91 7.35 4.24
N CYS A 52 7.44 8.42 3.59
CA CYS A 52 7.46 9.78 4.14
C CYS A 52 6.52 9.96 5.34
N GLN A 53 5.55 9.07 5.57
CA GLN A 53 4.63 9.19 6.68
C GLN A 53 5.31 8.83 8.02
N PRO A 54 4.88 9.44 9.15
CA PRO A 54 5.49 9.19 10.45
C PRO A 54 5.50 7.71 10.83
N TYR A 55 6.63 7.25 11.38
CA TYR A 55 6.81 5.91 11.97
C TYR A 55 6.83 4.74 10.97
N VAL A 56 6.74 4.99 9.66
CA VAL A 56 6.92 3.93 8.66
C VAL A 56 8.37 3.48 8.69
N LYS A 57 8.60 2.22 9.05
CA LYS A 57 9.92 1.59 9.06
C LYS A 57 10.22 0.95 7.69
N SER A 58 9.23 0.29 7.11
CA SER A 58 9.32 -0.25 5.76
C SER A 58 7.92 -0.41 5.17
N VAL A 59 7.83 -0.25 3.86
CA VAL A 59 6.64 -0.57 3.06
C VAL A 59 7.11 -1.29 1.80
N LYS A 60 6.40 -2.36 1.42
CA LYS A 60 6.60 -3.05 0.17
C LYS A 60 5.24 -3.26 -0.48
N ILE A 61 5.12 -2.89 -1.75
CA ILE A 61 3.92 -3.07 -2.56
C ILE A 61 4.26 -4.06 -3.67
N ASN A 62 3.35 -5.00 -3.89
CA ASN A 62 3.34 -5.96 -4.98
C ASN A 62 1.96 -5.94 -5.64
N LEU A 63 1.86 -5.40 -6.85
CA LEU A 63 0.63 -5.48 -7.62
C LEU A 63 0.55 -6.86 -8.30
N ARG A 64 -0.51 -7.63 -8.06
CA ARG A 64 -0.67 -8.99 -8.58
C ARG A 64 -0.81 -8.98 -10.10
N ARG A 65 0.28 -9.35 -10.80
CA ARG A 65 0.36 -9.34 -12.27
C ARG A 65 -0.72 -10.24 -12.89
N GLU A 66 -1.06 -11.37 -12.25
CA GLU A 66 -2.09 -12.28 -12.78
C GLU A 66 -3.50 -11.69 -12.84
N ASP A 67 -3.76 -10.64 -12.07
CA ASP A 67 -5.05 -9.95 -12.04
C ASP A 67 -5.07 -8.71 -12.96
N LEU A 68 -3.92 -8.35 -13.56
CA LEU A 68 -3.77 -7.30 -14.56
C LEU A 68 -3.78 -7.94 -15.95
N LYS A 69 -4.93 -7.89 -16.61
CA LYS A 69 -5.14 -8.50 -17.93
C LYS A 69 -4.80 -7.59 -19.10
N GLY A 70 -4.52 -6.30 -18.86
CA GLY A 70 -4.35 -5.25 -19.85
C GLY A 70 -3.37 -5.57 -20.97
N ILE A 71 -3.84 -6.32 -21.96
CA ILE A 71 -3.24 -6.46 -23.28
C ILE A 71 -3.64 -5.20 -24.02
N LYS A 72 -2.66 -4.40 -24.44
CA LYS A 72 -2.90 -3.22 -25.29
C LYS A 72 -3.31 -3.68 -26.70
N GLU A 73 -4.56 -4.09 -26.89
CA GLU A 73 -5.09 -4.30 -28.24
C GLU A 73 -5.46 -2.95 -28.88
N ASN A 74 -5.80 -1.94 -28.06
CA ASN A 74 -6.01 -0.56 -28.48
C ASN A 74 -5.63 0.47 -27.38
N GLU A 75 -5.81 1.77 -27.67
CA GLU A 75 -5.43 2.89 -26.79
C GLU A 75 -6.28 3.05 -25.51
N PHE A 76 -7.43 2.37 -25.45
CA PHE A 76 -8.36 2.37 -24.31
C PHE A 76 -8.21 1.12 -23.41
N ASP A 77 -7.38 0.15 -23.80
CA ASP A 77 -7.17 -1.06 -23.01
C ASP A 77 -6.18 -0.80 -21.86
N TYR A 78 -6.74 -0.49 -20.70
CA TYR A 78 -6.04 -0.45 -19.42
C TYR A 78 -6.91 -1.09 -18.33
N ASP A 79 -6.26 -1.60 -17.30
CA ASP A 79 -6.91 -1.99 -16.06
C ASP A 79 -6.83 -0.87 -15.03
N GLU A 80 -7.61 -0.98 -13.97
CA GLU A 80 -7.48 -0.13 -12.80
C GLU A 80 -6.95 -0.95 -11.62
N ILE A 81 -6.02 -0.37 -10.87
CA ILE A 81 -5.61 -0.97 -9.59
C ILE A 81 -6.83 -1.01 -8.67
N SER A 82 -7.07 -2.17 -8.04
CA SER A 82 -8.17 -2.37 -7.11
C SER A 82 -7.70 -3.16 -5.90
N GLY A 83 -8.53 -3.29 -4.87
CA GLY A 83 -8.20 -4.11 -3.69
C GLY A 83 -7.87 -5.57 -4.00
N LYS A 84 -8.26 -6.10 -5.17
CA LYS A 84 -7.91 -7.45 -5.62
C LYS A 84 -6.46 -7.58 -6.07
N THR A 85 -5.92 -6.49 -6.65
CA THR A 85 -4.59 -6.47 -7.24
C THR A 85 -3.52 -6.01 -6.24
N ILE A 86 -3.90 -5.32 -5.16
CA ILE A 86 -2.94 -4.80 -4.16
C ILE A 86 -2.54 -5.92 -3.19
N GLU A 87 -1.25 -6.22 -3.15
CA GLU A 87 -0.59 -6.80 -1.99
C GLU A 87 0.39 -5.77 -1.41
N ALA A 88 0.35 -5.54 -0.10
CA ALA A 88 1.31 -4.66 0.54
C ALA A 88 1.67 -5.13 1.94
N ASP A 89 2.96 -5.14 2.26
CA ASP A 89 3.50 -5.35 3.59
C ASP A 89 3.96 -4.02 4.18
N LEU A 90 3.52 -3.71 5.39
CA LEU A 90 3.84 -2.48 6.09
C LEU A 90 4.39 -2.80 7.48
N VAL A 91 5.49 -2.15 7.83
CA VAL A 91 6.04 -2.16 9.18
C VAL A 91 6.04 -0.74 9.73
N VAL A 92 5.34 -0.55 10.85
CA VAL A 92 5.32 0.70 11.61
C VAL A 92 6.06 0.50 12.91
N GLN A 93 6.96 1.41 13.24
CA GLN A 93 7.70 1.40 14.50
C GLN A 93 7.46 2.69 15.28
N PHE A 94 6.75 2.58 16.41
CA PHE A 94 6.59 3.66 17.38
C PHE A 94 7.33 3.27 18.68
N ARG A 95 8.41 4.00 18.97
CA ARG A 95 9.32 3.70 20.10
C ARG A 95 9.83 2.25 20.03
N LYS A 96 9.52 1.43 21.03
CA LYS A 96 9.92 0.02 21.13
C LYS A 96 8.87 -0.95 20.56
N VAL A 97 7.72 -0.45 20.10
CA VAL A 97 6.65 -1.27 19.53
C VAL A 97 6.77 -1.27 18.02
N GLU A 98 6.83 -2.47 17.45
CA GLU A 98 6.75 -2.71 16.02
C GLU A 98 5.42 -3.39 15.69
N VAL A 99 4.71 -2.89 14.68
CA VAL A 99 3.49 -3.48 14.14
C VAL A 99 3.76 -3.85 12.70
N LYS A 100 3.51 -5.12 12.36
CA LYS A 100 3.51 -5.62 10.98
C LYS A 100 2.07 -5.77 10.53
N ALA A 101 1.76 -5.28 9.34
CA ALA A 101 0.44 -5.35 8.76
C ALA A 101 0.52 -5.62 7.27
N LYS A 102 -0.56 -6.17 6.72
CA LYS A 102 -0.66 -6.55 5.31
C LYS A 102 -2.00 -6.11 4.72
N ILE A 103 -1.99 -5.68 3.46
CA ILE A 103 -3.17 -5.65 2.59
C ILE A 103 -3.05 -6.83 1.64
N GLU A 104 -4.11 -7.62 1.56
CA GLU A 104 -4.20 -8.79 0.70
C GLU A 104 -5.68 -9.08 0.41
N TRP A 105 -5.97 -9.53 -0.81
CA TRP A 105 -7.30 -10.00 -1.15
C TRP A 105 -7.52 -11.43 -0.64
N ILE A 106 -8.51 -11.60 0.24
CA ILE A 106 -8.92 -12.91 0.74
C ILE A 106 -10.06 -13.44 -0.14
N LYS A 107 -9.88 -14.65 -0.70
CA LYS A 107 -10.87 -15.32 -1.54
C LYS A 107 -11.97 -16.00 -0.73
#